data_AF-A0A0L6JD61-F1
#
_entry.id   AF-A0A0L6JD61-F1
#
_cell.length_a   1.000
_cell.length_b   1.000
_cell.length_c   1.000
_cell.angle_alpha   90.00
_cell.angle_beta   90.00
_cell.angle_gamma   90.00
#
_symmetry.space_group_name_H-M   'P 1'
#
loop_
_entity.id
_entity.type
_entity.pdbx_description
1 polymer ?
#
loop_
_entity_poly.entity_id
_entity_poly.type
_entity_poly.pdbx_seq_one_letter_code
_entity_poly.pdbx_strand_id
1 'polypeptide(L)'
;MPATTADEDDPKAASRTDARRQADPPRLTARRGRTAKIVRLAATGVILLVAFVAAVFVWNFYVVAPWTRDGRVRVQVANIAPQVSGQIVDLRVQDNQFVHKGDLLYVIDPVDFEVAVTSADAEVKNREADLQVKNAQSARRQALTTVSTSVEEKQQFAGTAKIAEASLESAQAQLRQAKVNLERTQVKSTVNGRVTNLLMRVGDYARTGTSNISVVDTDSFWIDGYFEETKMANVHVGDAADIKLMGYAPHLTGTVESITLGISTANAAASTQGLPDVNPVYTWVRLAQRVPVRVRIDHKPDDVPLVAGMTATVVVGTGRAPLPTWFMDLRDRVAGPTASPAGGQAEADRR
;
A
#
# COMPACT_ATOMS: atom_id res chain seq x y z
N MET A 1 41.88 106.11 22.45
CA MET A 1 42.43 107.35 21.85
C MET A 1 43.85 107.52 22.37
N PRO A 2 44.83 108.03 21.60
CA PRO A 2 44.75 108.76 20.32
C PRO A 2 45.55 108.00 19.22
N ALA A 3 45.77 108.46 17.99
CA ALA A 3 45.08 109.36 17.07
C ALA A 3 45.74 109.13 15.70
N THR A 4 44.92 109.26 14.66
CA THR A 4 45.26 109.69 13.30
C THR A 4 46.42 110.67 13.20
N THR A 5 47.29 110.44 12.19
CA THR A 5 47.76 111.41 11.17
C THR A 5 48.14 110.58 9.93
N ALA A 6 47.53 110.72 8.75
CA ALA A 6 47.75 111.80 7.77
C ALA A 6 49.23 111.83 7.33
N ASP A 7 49.63 111.90 6.07
CA ASP A 7 49.03 111.98 4.74
C ASP A 7 50.23 111.78 3.77
N GLU A 8 49.99 111.88 2.46
CA GLU A 8 50.90 112.49 1.49
C GLU A 8 51.66 111.57 0.48
N ASP A 9 51.17 111.71 -0.76
CA ASP A 9 51.87 111.75 -2.04
C ASP A 9 52.19 110.45 -2.84
N ASP A 10 51.20 110.11 -3.67
CA ASP A 10 51.23 109.67 -5.09
C ASP A 10 52.28 110.40 -5.99
N PRO A 11 52.42 110.14 -7.32
CA PRO A 11 52.07 108.98 -8.18
C PRO A 11 53.12 108.66 -9.29
N LYS A 12 52.99 107.51 -9.98
CA LYS A 12 53.11 107.32 -11.46
C LYS A 12 53.11 105.82 -11.80
N ALA A 13 52.00 105.28 -12.33
CA ALA A 13 51.67 105.24 -13.75
C ALA A 13 52.55 104.29 -14.58
N ALA A 14 52.01 103.13 -14.98
CA ALA A 14 51.64 102.87 -16.37
C ALA A 14 51.14 101.43 -16.56
N SER A 15 50.05 101.33 -17.29
CA SER A 15 49.29 100.17 -17.72
C SER A 15 49.99 99.35 -18.81
N ARG A 16 49.65 98.06 -18.94
CA ARG A 16 48.85 97.55 -20.06
C ARG A 16 48.68 96.02 -20.05
N THR A 17 47.41 95.66 -20.18
CA THR A 17 46.76 94.46 -20.70
C THR A 17 47.58 93.62 -21.69
N ASP A 18 47.55 92.30 -21.54
CA ASP A 18 47.47 91.38 -22.69
C ASP A 18 46.78 90.06 -22.35
N ALA A 19 45.84 89.68 -23.21
CA ALA A 19 45.01 88.50 -23.13
C ALA A 19 45.39 87.50 -24.24
N ARG A 20 45.44 86.20 -23.94
CA ARG A 20 45.26 85.07 -24.89
C ARG A 20 45.23 83.74 -24.11
N ARG A 21 44.06 83.12 -23.95
CA ARG A 21 43.37 82.13 -24.82
C ARG A 21 43.78 80.68 -24.55
N GLN A 22 42.76 79.97 -24.08
CA GLN A 22 42.59 78.56 -23.69
C GLN A 22 42.75 77.61 -24.88
N ALA A 23 43.35 76.44 -24.67
CA ALA A 23 43.48 75.36 -25.65
C ALA A 23 42.63 74.14 -25.23
N ASP A 24 41.82 73.62 -26.16
CA ASP A 24 40.99 72.42 -26.03
C ASP A 24 41.79 71.12 -26.31
N PRO A 25 41.48 69.97 -25.67
CA PRO A 25 42.13 68.69 -25.95
C PRO A 25 41.39 67.81 -26.99
N PRO A 26 42.07 66.82 -27.60
CA PRO A 26 41.56 66.06 -28.75
C PRO A 26 40.69 64.85 -28.37
N ARG A 27 39.69 64.54 -29.20
CA ARG A 27 38.76 63.40 -29.02
C ARG A 27 39.29 62.13 -29.71
N LEU A 28 39.60 61.09 -28.93
CA LEU A 28 39.91 59.74 -29.44
C LEU A 28 38.63 58.91 -29.63
N THR A 29 38.58 58.20 -30.75
CA THR A 29 37.45 57.44 -31.30
C THR A 29 37.09 56.18 -30.49
N ALA A 30 35.90 56.15 -29.89
CA ALA A 30 35.37 54.98 -29.17
C ALA A 30 34.51 54.09 -30.09
N ARG A 31 35.12 53.07 -30.73
CA ARG A 31 34.39 52.02 -31.48
C ARG A 31 34.53 50.61 -30.91
N ARG A 32 34.83 50.47 -29.61
CA ARG A 32 34.97 49.17 -28.90
C ARG A 32 33.82 48.85 -27.92
N GLY A 33 32.80 49.72 -27.85
CA GLY A 33 31.76 49.65 -26.82
C GLY A 33 30.52 48.82 -27.16
N ARG A 34 30.30 48.39 -28.41
CA ARG A 34 29.09 47.61 -28.79
C ARG A 34 29.27 46.11 -28.61
N THR A 35 30.39 45.53 -29.01
CA THR A 35 30.66 44.09 -28.87
C THR A 35 30.78 43.67 -27.40
N ALA A 36 31.48 44.43 -26.56
CA ALA A 36 31.55 44.17 -25.12
C ALA A 36 30.18 44.31 -24.42
N LYS A 37 29.29 45.19 -24.90
CA LYS A 37 27.91 45.29 -24.40
C LYS A 37 27.04 44.10 -24.84
N ILE A 38 27.19 43.64 -26.08
CA ILE A 38 26.49 42.45 -26.59
C ILE A 38 26.95 41.19 -25.83
N VAL A 39 28.25 41.03 -25.57
CA VAL A 39 28.76 39.89 -24.79
C VAL A 39 28.27 39.93 -23.34
N ARG A 40 28.21 41.11 -22.70
CA ARG A 40 27.63 41.25 -21.36
C ARG A 40 26.13 40.96 -21.33
N LEU A 41 25.37 41.46 -22.31
CA LEU A 41 23.93 41.17 -22.43
C LEU A 41 23.67 39.68 -22.68
N ALA A 42 24.48 39.04 -23.53
CA ALA A 42 24.42 37.60 -23.77
C ALA A 42 24.76 36.81 -22.49
N ALA A 43 25.81 37.19 -21.76
CA ALA A 43 26.17 36.57 -20.50
C ALA A 43 25.06 36.71 -19.43
N THR A 44 24.48 37.91 -19.27
CA THR A 44 23.34 38.13 -18.38
C THR A 44 22.12 37.33 -18.83
N GLY A 45 21.85 37.25 -20.14
CA GLY A 45 20.77 36.45 -20.71
C GLY A 45 20.94 34.95 -20.42
N VAL A 46 22.17 34.43 -20.54
CA VAL A 46 22.48 33.02 -20.20
C VAL A 46 22.31 32.78 -18.70
N ILE A 47 22.75 33.70 -17.83
CA ILE A 47 22.54 33.58 -16.38
C ILE A 47 21.05 33.57 -16.04
N LEU A 48 20.26 34.46 -16.63
CA LEU A 48 18.81 34.50 -16.44
C LEU A 48 18.13 33.23 -16.97
N LEU A 49 18.60 32.68 -18.09
CA LEU A 49 18.11 31.42 -18.63
C LEU A 49 18.40 30.26 -17.68
N VAL A 50 19.63 30.16 -17.16
CA VAL A 50 20.02 29.12 -16.20
C VAL A 50 19.21 29.25 -14.90
N ALA A 51 19.03 30.48 -14.40
CA ALA A 51 18.21 30.74 -13.21
C ALA A 51 16.74 30.35 -13.44
N PHE A 52 16.19 30.63 -14.63
CA PHE A 52 14.84 30.23 -15.00
C PHE A 52 14.68 28.71 -15.09
N VAL A 53 15.63 28.02 -15.73
CA VAL A 53 15.64 26.55 -15.81
C VAL A 53 15.75 25.92 -14.41
N ALA A 54 16.62 26.46 -13.55
CA ALA A 54 16.74 26.02 -12.17
C ALA A 54 15.44 26.23 -11.38
N ALA A 55 14.78 27.38 -11.55
CA ALA A 55 13.50 27.68 -10.91
C ALA A 55 12.40 26.70 -11.34
N VAL A 56 12.30 26.40 -12.65
CA VAL A 56 11.35 25.40 -13.18
C VAL A 56 11.66 24.00 -12.66
N PHE A 57 12.94 23.63 -12.58
CA PHE A 57 13.35 22.33 -12.05
C PHE A 57 12.99 22.17 -10.57
N VAL A 58 13.30 23.17 -9.74
CA VAL A 58 12.94 23.20 -8.32
C VAL A 58 11.42 23.16 -8.15
N TRP A 59 10.68 23.92 -8.97
CA TRP A 59 9.22 23.90 -8.94
C TRP A 59 8.66 22.51 -9.25
N ASN A 60 9.12 21.86 -10.32
CA ASN A 60 8.67 20.51 -10.66
C ASN A 60 9.02 19.49 -9.57
N PHE A 61 10.20 19.58 -8.97
CA PHE A 61 10.62 18.64 -7.92
C PHE A 61 9.84 18.81 -6.59
N TYR A 62 9.58 20.05 -6.17
CA TYR A 62 8.94 20.31 -4.88
C TYR A 62 7.41 20.36 -4.96
N VAL A 63 6.86 20.88 -6.06
CA VAL A 63 5.43 21.16 -6.20
C VAL A 63 4.72 20.06 -6.99
N VAL A 64 5.31 19.58 -8.09
CA VAL A 64 4.62 18.70 -9.06
C VAL A 64 4.93 17.22 -8.83
N ALA A 65 6.17 16.88 -8.47
CA ALA A 65 6.61 15.51 -8.30
C ALA A 65 5.81 14.83 -7.17
N PRO A 66 5.19 13.67 -7.44
CA PRO A 66 4.37 12.98 -6.47
C PRO A 66 5.26 12.26 -5.46
N TRP A 67 5.66 12.97 -4.41
CA TRP A 67 6.33 12.40 -3.25
C TRP A 67 5.61 12.78 -1.95
N THR A 68 5.70 11.90 -0.96
CA THR A 68 5.24 12.15 0.40
C THR A 68 6.23 11.60 1.42
N ARG A 69 6.41 12.32 2.53
CA ARG A 69 7.15 11.84 3.71
C ARG A 69 6.27 11.10 4.71
N ASP A 70 4.96 11.17 4.51
CA ASP A 70 3.99 10.50 5.36
C ASP A 70 3.59 9.19 4.69
N GLY A 71 4.52 8.25 4.69
CA GLY A 71 4.27 6.85 4.35
C GLY A 71 4.27 6.01 5.63
N ARG A 72 3.41 5.00 5.69
CA ARG A 72 3.34 4.05 6.81
C ARG A 72 3.43 2.63 6.28
N VAL A 73 4.31 1.83 6.87
CA VAL A 73 4.32 0.38 6.65
C VAL A 73 3.10 -0.23 7.34
N ARG A 74 2.38 -1.07 6.61
CA ARG A 74 1.15 -1.74 7.04
C ARG A 74 1.25 -3.22 6.72
N VAL A 75 0.46 -4.01 7.42
CA VAL A 75 0.50 -5.47 7.37
C VAL A 75 -0.87 -6.04 7.69
N GLN A 76 -1.21 -7.21 7.13
CA GLN A 76 -2.42 -7.90 7.54
C GLN A 76 -2.16 -8.62 8.86
N VAL A 77 -3.18 -8.60 9.72
CA VAL A 77 -3.16 -9.33 10.99
C VAL A 77 -4.25 -10.38 10.92
N ALA A 78 -3.85 -11.64 10.99
CA ALA A 78 -4.76 -12.75 11.09
C ALA A 78 -5.20 -12.91 12.55
N ASN A 79 -6.48 -12.59 12.79
CA ASN A 79 -7.11 -12.79 14.09
C ASN A 79 -7.67 -14.21 14.15
N ILE A 80 -6.96 -15.09 14.84
CA ILE A 80 -7.27 -16.51 14.92
C ILE A 80 -8.26 -16.73 16.06
N ALA A 81 -9.41 -17.28 15.72
CA ALA A 81 -10.48 -17.62 16.64
C ALA A 81 -10.77 -19.13 16.55
N PRO A 82 -11.09 -19.79 17.67
CA PRO A 82 -11.45 -21.19 17.66
C PRO A 82 -12.85 -21.38 17.06
N GLN A 83 -13.06 -22.52 16.43
CA GLN A 83 -14.37 -22.90 15.87
C GLN A 83 -15.22 -23.71 16.87
N VAL A 84 -14.57 -24.35 17.85
CA VAL A 84 -15.19 -25.04 18.97
C VAL A 84 -14.79 -24.35 20.28
N SER A 85 -15.65 -24.41 21.29
CA SER A 85 -15.36 -23.83 22.61
C SER A 85 -14.87 -24.91 23.56
N GLY A 86 -14.01 -24.54 24.50
CA GLY A 86 -13.53 -25.45 25.53
C GLY A 86 -12.32 -24.88 26.28
N GLN A 87 -11.81 -25.65 27.24
CA GLN A 87 -10.63 -25.26 28.01
C GLN A 87 -9.35 -25.51 27.22
N ILE A 88 -8.38 -24.60 27.33
CA ILE A 88 -7.06 -24.75 26.69
C ILE A 88 -6.20 -25.66 27.57
N VAL A 89 -5.75 -26.79 27.02
CA VAL A 89 -4.91 -27.79 27.73
C VAL A 89 -3.44 -27.69 27.37
N ASP A 90 -3.13 -27.20 26.17
CA ASP A 90 -1.77 -27.10 25.65
C ASP A 90 -1.61 -25.82 24.84
N LEU A 91 -0.54 -25.06 25.10
CA LEU A 91 -0.19 -23.83 24.41
C LEU A 91 1.23 -23.98 23.85
N ARG A 92 1.34 -24.11 22.53
CA ARG A 92 2.59 -24.43 21.82
C ARG A 92 3.32 -23.23 21.24
N VAL A 93 2.81 -22.03 21.52
CA VAL A 93 3.38 -20.79 21.02
C VAL A 93 3.66 -19.80 22.13
N GLN A 94 4.68 -18.98 21.90
CA GLN A 94 5.08 -17.89 22.77
C GLN A 94 4.89 -16.55 22.07
N ASP A 95 4.81 -15.47 22.86
CA ASP A 95 4.72 -14.13 22.31
C ASP A 95 5.94 -13.80 21.46
N ASN A 96 5.74 -13.09 20.35
CA ASN A 96 6.75 -12.78 19.34
C ASN A 96 7.39 -14.00 18.64
N GLN A 97 6.90 -15.22 18.82
CA GLN A 97 7.40 -16.39 18.09
C GLN A 97 6.99 -16.35 16.62
N PHE A 98 7.88 -16.76 15.72
CA PHE A 98 7.55 -16.98 14.31
C PHE A 98 6.88 -18.35 14.13
N VAL A 99 5.77 -18.37 13.40
CA VAL A 99 4.95 -19.55 13.09
C VAL A 99 4.69 -19.61 11.59
N HIS A 100 4.65 -20.82 11.05
CA HIS A 100 4.27 -21.07 9.67
C HIS A 100 2.78 -21.40 9.58
N LYS A 101 2.24 -21.25 8.37
CA LYS A 101 0.88 -21.69 8.07
C LYS A 101 0.73 -23.19 8.35
N GLY A 102 -0.24 -23.54 9.16
CA GLY A 102 -0.52 -24.91 9.59
C GLY A 102 0.09 -25.29 10.95
N ASP A 103 0.98 -24.47 11.50
CA ASP A 103 1.58 -24.74 12.81
C ASP A 103 0.51 -24.71 13.91
N LEU A 104 0.59 -25.67 14.83
CA LEU A 104 -0.33 -25.78 15.96
C LEU A 104 -0.03 -24.68 16.98
N LEU A 105 -1.03 -23.85 17.27
CA LEU A 105 -0.91 -22.75 18.21
C LEU A 105 -1.27 -23.22 19.63
N TYR A 106 -2.48 -23.77 19.77
CA TYR A 106 -2.98 -24.30 21.03
C TYR A 106 -4.00 -25.41 20.80
N VAL A 107 -4.21 -26.21 21.84
CA VAL A 107 -5.15 -27.34 21.84
C VAL A 107 -6.23 -27.09 22.89
N ILE A 108 -7.47 -27.19 22.44
CA ILE A 108 -8.65 -27.25 23.29
C ILE A 108 -8.83 -28.69 23.76
N ASP A 109 -9.27 -28.89 25.00
CA ASP A 109 -9.53 -30.21 25.57
C ASP A 109 -10.34 -31.10 24.60
N PRO A 110 -9.74 -32.20 24.09
CA PRO A 110 -10.39 -33.05 23.10
C PRO A 110 -11.32 -34.08 23.70
N VAL A 111 -11.33 -34.29 25.03
CA VAL A 111 -11.97 -35.46 25.68
C VAL A 111 -13.45 -35.57 25.30
N ASP A 112 -14.22 -34.50 25.43
CA ASP A 112 -15.65 -34.50 25.08
C ASP A 112 -15.89 -34.77 23.59
N PHE A 113 -14.98 -34.31 22.73
CA PHE A 113 -15.06 -34.52 21.29
C PHE A 113 -14.66 -35.95 20.89
N GLU A 114 -13.70 -36.57 21.56
CA GLU A 114 -13.33 -37.98 21.36
C GLU A 114 -14.48 -38.91 21.78
N VAL A 115 -15.14 -38.60 22.90
CA VAL A 115 -16.34 -39.33 23.34
C VAL A 115 -17.47 -39.17 22.32
N ALA A 116 -17.68 -37.97 21.77
CA ALA A 116 -18.68 -37.74 20.73
C ALA A 116 -18.37 -38.49 19.43
N VAL A 117 -17.10 -38.60 19.04
CA VAL A 117 -16.69 -39.42 17.88
C VAL A 117 -16.96 -40.90 18.15
N THR A 118 -16.63 -41.38 19.35
CA THR A 118 -16.82 -42.78 19.74
C THR A 118 -18.30 -43.16 19.78
N SER A 119 -19.17 -42.29 20.30
CA SER A 119 -20.62 -42.54 20.35
C SER A 119 -21.25 -42.50 18.96
N ALA A 120 -20.83 -41.58 18.09
CA ALA A 120 -21.30 -41.52 16.70
C ALA A 120 -20.83 -42.73 15.88
N ASP A 121 -19.61 -43.24 16.12
CA ASP A 121 -19.10 -44.45 15.46
C ASP A 121 -19.88 -45.71 15.88
N ALA A 122 -20.25 -45.81 17.15
CA ALA A 122 -21.12 -46.87 17.65
C ALA A 122 -22.51 -46.82 16.98
N GLU A 123 -23.08 -45.62 16.79
CA GLU A 123 -24.37 -45.47 16.11
C GLU A 123 -24.29 -45.86 14.63
N VAL A 124 -23.21 -45.52 13.93
CA VAL A 124 -22.98 -45.99 12.56
C VAL A 124 -22.98 -47.51 12.49
N LYS A 125 -22.26 -48.19 13.41
CA LYS A 125 -22.23 -49.66 13.48
C LYS A 125 -23.61 -50.26 13.77
N ASN A 126 -24.40 -49.63 14.65
CA ASN A 126 -25.77 -50.05 14.93
C ASN A 126 -26.66 -49.94 13.70
N ARG A 127 -26.59 -48.83 12.94
CA ARG A 127 -27.39 -48.62 11.73
C ARG A 127 -26.95 -49.50 10.58
N GLU A 128 -25.66 -49.79 10.48
CA GLU A 128 -25.12 -50.71 9.48
C GLU A 128 -25.65 -52.13 9.72
N ALA A 129 -25.66 -52.59 10.98
CA ALA A 129 -26.23 -53.87 11.36
C ALA A 129 -27.75 -53.94 11.09
N ASP A 130 -28.50 -52.87 11.40
CA ASP A 130 -29.94 -52.81 11.09
C ASP A 130 -30.19 -52.86 9.57
N LEU A 131 -29.45 -52.09 8.78
CA LEU A 131 -29.52 -52.12 7.32
C LEU A 131 -29.24 -53.53 6.78
N GLN A 132 -28.22 -54.23 7.31
CA GLN A 132 -27.92 -55.60 6.91
C GLN A 132 -29.11 -56.53 7.16
N VAL A 133 -29.77 -56.41 8.32
CA VAL A 133 -30.97 -57.19 8.64
C VAL A 133 -32.14 -56.85 7.70
N LYS A 134 -32.42 -55.57 7.44
CA LYS A 134 -33.51 -55.14 6.55
C LYS A 134 -33.25 -55.54 5.09
N ASN A 135 -32.02 -55.42 4.61
CA ASN A 135 -31.63 -55.88 3.27
C ASN A 135 -31.79 -57.38 3.12
N ALA A 136 -31.34 -58.18 4.11
CA ALA A 136 -31.51 -59.62 4.09
C ALA A 136 -33.00 -60.03 4.11
N GLN A 137 -33.84 -59.32 4.88
CA GLN A 137 -35.29 -59.53 4.91
C GLN A 137 -35.94 -59.19 3.56
N SER A 138 -35.58 -58.05 2.96
CA SER A 138 -36.06 -57.62 1.65
C SER A 138 -35.67 -58.63 0.56
N ALA A 139 -34.41 -59.04 0.49
CA ALA A 139 -33.92 -60.03 -0.47
C ALA A 139 -34.64 -61.38 -0.32
N ARG A 140 -34.84 -61.86 0.92
CA ARG A 140 -35.58 -63.09 1.20
C ARG A 140 -37.03 -63.02 0.69
N ARG A 141 -37.71 -61.89 0.91
CA ARG A 141 -39.10 -61.68 0.46
C ARG A 141 -39.21 -61.53 -1.05
N GLN A 142 -38.21 -60.93 -1.70
CA GLN A 142 -38.17 -60.81 -3.16
C GLN A 142 -38.01 -62.17 -3.84
N ALA A 143 -37.23 -63.08 -3.27
CA ALA A 143 -36.99 -64.44 -3.79
C ALA A 143 -38.21 -65.39 -3.69
N LEU A 144 -39.24 -65.05 -2.90
CA LEU A 144 -40.48 -65.83 -2.83
C LEU A 144 -41.37 -65.58 -4.06
N THR A 145 -41.97 -66.65 -4.59
CA THR A 145 -42.87 -66.61 -5.75
C THR A 145 -44.13 -65.78 -5.44
N THR A 146 -44.70 -65.12 -6.46
CA THR A 146 -45.87 -64.21 -6.33
C THR A 146 -47.12 -64.87 -5.73
N VAL A 147 -47.19 -66.20 -5.71
CA VAL A 147 -48.28 -66.96 -5.08
C VAL A 147 -48.20 -66.92 -3.54
N SER A 148 -47.03 -66.61 -2.97
CA SER A 148 -46.79 -66.67 -1.51
C SER A 148 -46.57 -65.32 -0.83
N THR A 149 -46.37 -64.22 -1.57
CA THR A 149 -46.19 -62.87 -1.03
C THR A 149 -46.75 -61.85 -2.04
N SER A 150 -47.47 -60.84 -1.54
CA SER A 150 -48.09 -59.79 -2.37
C SER A 150 -47.05 -58.77 -2.88
N VAL A 151 -47.38 -58.03 -3.94
CA VAL A 151 -46.49 -56.98 -4.50
C VAL A 151 -46.31 -55.84 -3.50
N GLU A 152 -47.37 -55.52 -2.76
CA GLU A 152 -47.38 -54.50 -1.71
C GLU A 152 -46.42 -54.86 -0.57
N GLU A 153 -46.41 -56.13 -0.14
CA GLU A 153 -45.49 -56.60 0.89
C GLU A 153 -44.02 -56.48 0.42
N LYS A 154 -43.72 -56.85 -0.83
CA LYS A 154 -42.37 -56.67 -1.42
C LYS A 154 -41.96 -55.19 -1.45
N GLN A 155 -42.88 -54.30 -1.84
CA GLN A 155 -42.64 -52.86 -1.84
C GLN A 155 -42.42 -52.30 -0.43
N GLN A 156 -43.15 -52.79 0.57
CA GLN A 156 -42.99 -52.39 1.96
C GLN A 156 -41.61 -52.77 2.50
N PHE A 157 -41.13 -53.99 2.26
CA PHE A 157 -39.78 -54.41 2.68
C PHE A 157 -38.66 -53.68 1.91
N ALA A 158 -38.86 -53.41 0.61
CA ALA A 158 -37.94 -52.57 -0.14
C ALA A 158 -37.91 -51.13 0.40
N GLY A 159 -39.06 -50.59 0.80
CA GLY A 159 -39.18 -49.28 1.45
C GLY A 159 -38.48 -49.23 2.81
N THR A 160 -38.65 -50.26 3.66
CA THR A 160 -37.97 -50.30 4.97
C THR A 160 -36.46 -50.42 4.85
N ALA A 161 -35.96 -51.19 3.87
CA ALA A 161 -34.54 -51.23 3.54
C ALA A 161 -33.99 -49.85 3.14
N LYS A 162 -34.71 -49.13 2.26
CA LYS A 162 -34.34 -47.75 1.87
C LYS A 162 -34.35 -46.77 3.06
N ILE A 163 -35.30 -46.90 3.99
CA ILE A 163 -35.34 -46.08 5.21
C ILE A 163 -34.14 -46.37 6.10
N ALA A 164 -33.74 -47.64 6.24
CA ALA A 164 -32.56 -48.04 7.00
C ALA A 164 -31.27 -47.51 6.34
N GLU A 165 -31.20 -47.50 5.00
CA GLU A 165 -30.09 -46.91 4.24
C GLU A 165 -29.96 -45.41 4.51
N ALA A 166 -31.06 -44.66 4.42
CA ALA A 166 -31.08 -43.23 4.76
C ALA A 166 -30.72 -42.98 6.24
N SER A 167 -31.11 -43.88 7.14
CA SER A 167 -30.76 -43.79 8.56
C SER A 167 -29.26 -44.01 8.80
N LEU A 168 -28.64 -44.94 8.07
CA LEU A 168 -27.19 -45.14 8.08
C LEU A 168 -26.46 -43.91 7.53
N GLU A 169 -26.91 -43.35 6.42
CA GLU A 169 -26.32 -42.13 5.85
C GLU A 169 -26.35 -40.95 6.83
N SER A 170 -27.46 -40.77 7.55
CA SER A 170 -27.59 -39.77 8.61
C SER A 170 -26.60 -40.00 9.76
N ALA A 171 -26.46 -41.24 10.24
CA ALA A 171 -25.48 -41.58 11.28
C ALA A 171 -24.03 -41.33 10.81
N GLN A 172 -23.71 -41.66 9.56
CA GLN A 172 -22.39 -41.37 8.98
C GLN A 172 -22.12 -39.86 8.88
N ALA A 173 -23.14 -39.04 8.57
CA ALA A 173 -23.02 -37.58 8.56
C ALA A 173 -22.73 -37.04 9.97
N GLN A 174 -23.39 -37.58 11.00
CA GLN A 174 -23.13 -37.22 12.39
C GLN A 174 -21.70 -37.58 12.81
N LEU A 175 -21.20 -38.76 12.44
CA LEU A 175 -19.81 -39.16 12.68
C LEU A 175 -18.82 -38.21 12.00
N ARG A 176 -19.07 -37.81 10.74
CA ARG A 176 -18.24 -36.82 10.04
C ARG A 176 -18.22 -35.48 10.79
N GLN A 177 -19.37 -35.01 11.27
CA GLN A 177 -19.45 -33.77 12.03
C GLN A 177 -18.67 -33.86 13.35
N ALA A 178 -18.77 -34.97 14.07
CA ALA A 178 -18.02 -35.20 15.30
C ALA A 178 -16.50 -35.21 15.05
N LYS A 179 -16.04 -35.87 13.98
CA LYS A 179 -14.61 -35.89 13.59
C LYS A 179 -14.09 -34.48 13.24
N VAL A 180 -14.86 -33.71 12.47
CA VAL A 180 -14.50 -32.31 12.15
C VAL A 180 -14.41 -31.45 13.42
N ASN A 181 -15.32 -31.65 14.38
CA ASN A 181 -15.26 -30.92 15.65
C ASN A 181 -14.04 -31.32 16.48
N LEU A 182 -13.67 -32.60 16.48
CA LEU A 182 -12.42 -33.07 17.11
C LEU A 182 -11.20 -32.46 16.43
N GLU A 183 -11.13 -32.41 15.10
CA GLU A 183 -10.03 -31.74 14.39
C GLU A 183 -9.94 -30.24 14.72
N ARG A 184 -11.09 -29.58 14.88
CA ARG A 184 -11.18 -28.15 15.25
C ARG A 184 -10.73 -27.83 16.67
N THR A 185 -10.49 -28.83 17.52
CA THR A 185 -9.86 -28.64 18.84
C THR A 185 -8.41 -28.17 18.71
N GLN A 186 -7.75 -28.53 17.60
CA GLN A 186 -6.39 -28.12 17.29
C GLN A 186 -6.41 -26.83 16.47
N VAL A 187 -6.14 -25.71 17.13
CA VAL A 187 -6.16 -24.41 16.47
C VAL A 187 -4.80 -24.13 15.85
N LYS A 188 -4.77 -24.01 14.52
CA LYS A 188 -3.54 -23.84 13.72
C LYS A 188 -3.45 -22.44 13.13
N SER A 189 -2.22 -22.01 12.79
CA SER A 189 -2.00 -20.76 12.08
C SER A 189 -2.52 -20.83 10.64
N THR A 190 -3.17 -19.77 10.17
CA THR A 190 -3.65 -19.64 8.78
C THR A 190 -2.64 -18.97 7.85
N VAL A 191 -1.64 -18.29 8.41
CA VAL A 191 -0.64 -17.48 7.71
C VAL A 191 0.77 -17.74 8.27
N ASN A 192 1.79 -17.33 7.53
CA ASN A 192 3.16 -17.30 8.02
C ASN A 192 3.39 -15.96 8.72
N GLY A 193 3.87 -15.97 9.95
CA GLY A 193 3.91 -14.72 10.69
C GLY A 193 4.46 -14.80 12.09
N ARG A 194 4.45 -13.66 12.77
CA ARG A 194 4.80 -13.59 14.19
C ARG A 194 3.56 -13.43 15.04
N VAL A 195 3.47 -14.24 16.09
CA VAL A 195 2.44 -14.10 17.12
C VAL A 195 2.65 -12.77 17.85
N THR A 196 1.57 -12.00 18.03
CA THR A 196 1.59 -10.73 18.75
C THR A 196 0.53 -10.71 19.84
N ASN A 197 0.87 -10.12 20.98
CA ASN A 197 -0.05 -9.87 22.10
C ASN A 197 -0.69 -11.16 22.63
N LEU A 198 0.13 -12.21 22.85
CA LEU A 198 -0.34 -13.47 23.41
C LEU A 198 -0.70 -13.32 24.90
N LEU A 199 -2.00 -13.20 25.18
CA LEU A 199 -2.52 -13.00 26.54
C LEU A 199 -3.04 -14.29 27.19
N MET A 200 -3.28 -15.33 26.39
CA MET A 200 -3.84 -16.60 26.87
C MET A 200 -2.84 -17.42 27.68
N ARG A 201 -3.39 -18.26 28.55
CA ARG A 201 -2.65 -19.23 29.36
C ARG A 201 -3.33 -20.59 29.31
N VAL A 202 -2.56 -21.64 29.58
CA VAL A 202 -3.12 -22.97 29.82
C VAL A 202 -4.11 -22.89 30.98
N GLY A 203 -5.29 -23.47 30.80
CA GLY A 203 -6.40 -23.40 31.73
C GLY A 203 -7.46 -22.34 31.38
N ASP A 204 -7.16 -21.38 30.51
CA ASP A 204 -8.14 -20.40 30.03
C ASP A 204 -9.23 -21.06 29.18
N TYR A 205 -10.40 -20.42 29.11
CA TYR A 205 -11.54 -20.92 28.33
C TYR A 205 -11.63 -20.22 26.97
N ALA A 206 -11.46 -20.99 25.89
CA ALA A 206 -11.58 -20.50 24.53
C ALA A 206 -13.05 -20.51 24.07
N ARG A 207 -13.54 -19.37 23.55
CA ARG A 207 -14.92 -19.22 23.07
C ARG A 207 -14.95 -19.15 21.54
N THR A 208 -15.90 -19.86 20.94
CA THR A 208 -16.11 -19.86 19.49
C THR A 208 -16.32 -18.44 18.97
N GLY A 209 -15.60 -18.09 17.90
CA GLY A 209 -15.73 -16.79 17.21
C GLY A 209 -15.04 -15.62 17.91
N THR A 210 -14.50 -15.80 19.11
CA THR A 210 -13.66 -14.78 19.77
C THR A 210 -12.20 -15.02 19.40
N SER A 211 -11.52 -14.02 18.86
CA SER A 211 -10.09 -14.17 18.54
C SER A 211 -9.26 -14.11 19.82
N ASN A 212 -8.42 -15.13 20.01
CA ASN A 212 -7.56 -15.23 21.18
C ASN A 212 -6.08 -15.03 20.84
N ILE A 213 -5.70 -15.19 19.56
CA ILE A 213 -4.33 -14.97 19.06
C ILE A 213 -4.40 -14.10 17.81
N SER A 214 -3.52 -13.10 17.76
CA SER A 214 -3.26 -12.34 16.55
C SER A 214 -1.90 -12.75 15.98
N VAL A 215 -1.85 -13.05 14.68
CA VAL A 215 -0.61 -13.34 13.96
C VAL A 215 -0.40 -12.26 12.90
N VAL A 216 0.75 -11.58 12.97
CA VAL A 216 1.18 -10.61 11.97
C VAL A 216 1.74 -11.36 10.77
N ASP A 217 1.05 -11.27 9.63
CA ASP A 217 1.44 -11.97 8.41
C ASP A 217 2.69 -11.33 7.79
N THR A 218 3.77 -12.09 7.69
CA THR A 218 5.05 -11.58 7.19
C THR A 218 5.07 -11.44 5.67
N ASP A 219 4.14 -12.08 4.96
CA ASP A 219 4.08 -12.11 3.50
C ASP A 219 3.23 -10.95 2.93
N SER A 220 2.46 -10.24 3.78
CA SER A 220 1.52 -9.20 3.36
C SER A 220 1.89 -7.79 3.82
N PHE A 221 3.17 -7.41 3.73
CA PHE A 221 3.57 -6.02 3.95
C PHE A 221 3.25 -5.13 2.74
N TRP A 222 2.65 -3.96 3.00
CA TRP A 222 2.51 -2.87 2.02
C TRP A 222 2.79 -1.53 2.68
N ILE A 223 2.81 -0.47 1.87
CA ILE A 223 2.96 0.90 2.36
C ILE A 223 1.76 1.72 1.96
N ASP A 224 1.16 2.41 2.93
CA ASP A 224 0.18 3.46 2.68
C ASP A 224 0.93 4.79 2.61
N GLY A 225 1.01 5.39 1.42
CA GLY A 225 1.56 6.72 1.21
C GLY A 225 0.45 7.77 1.21
N TYR A 226 0.53 8.77 2.09
CA TYR A 226 -0.47 9.83 2.20
C TYR A 226 -0.06 11.03 1.34
N PHE A 227 -0.57 11.11 0.11
CA PHE A 227 -0.22 12.16 -0.86
C PHE A 227 -1.14 13.37 -0.74
N GLU A 228 -0.63 14.57 -1.00
CA GLU A 228 -1.45 15.77 -1.15
C GLU A 228 -2.38 15.63 -2.37
N GLU A 229 -3.67 15.99 -2.21
CA GLU A 229 -4.66 16.04 -3.29
C GLU A 229 -4.15 16.79 -4.53
N THR A 230 -3.37 17.86 -4.34
CA THR A 230 -2.78 18.65 -5.43
C THR A 230 -1.79 17.87 -6.30
N LYS A 231 -1.22 16.78 -5.78
CA LYS A 231 -0.23 15.94 -6.48
C LYS A 231 -0.86 14.69 -7.10
N MET A 232 -2.13 14.40 -6.81
CA MET A 232 -2.80 13.17 -7.26
C MET A 232 -2.98 13.06 -8.76
N ALA A 233 -3.00 14.18 -9.50
CA ALA A 233 -3.07 14.17 -10.96
C ALA A 233 -1.87 13.44 -11.62
N ASN A 234 -0.76 13.28 -10.89
CA ASN A 234 0.47 12.65 -11.36
C ASN A 234 0.67 11.24 -10.78
N VAL A 235 -0.32 10.67 -10.08
CA VAL A 235 -0.24 9.33 -9.48
C VAL A 235 -1.25 8.42 -10.17
N HIS A 236 -0.76 7.38 -10.83
CA HIS A 236 -1.58 6.38 -11.49
C HIS A 236 -1.34 4.99 -10.90
N VAL A 237 -2.36 4.13 -10.99
CA VAL A 237 -2.23 2.73 -10.63
C VAL A 237 -1.27 2.05 -11.61
N GLY A 238 -0.31 1.30 -11.08
CA GLY A 238 0.76 0.66 -11.85
C GLY A 238 2.07 1.45 -11.91
N ASP A 239 2.09 2.70 -11.44
CA ASP A 239 3.32 3.49 -11.40
C ASP A 239 4.37 2.85 -10.47
N ALA A 240 5.64 2.86 -10.90
CA ALA A 240 6.75 2.46 -10.05
C ALA A 240 6.92 3.44 -8.87
N ALA A 241 7.28 2.93 -7.70
CA ALA A 241 7.51 3.73 -6.51
C ALA A 241 8.85 3.40 -5.86
N ASP A 242 9.60 4.45 -5.49
CA ASP A 242 10.80 4.36 -4.67
C ASP A 242 10.43 4.70 -3.22
N ILE A 243 10.79 3.80 -2.30
CA ILE A 243 10.43 3.89 -0.90
C ILE A 243 11.71 3.95 -0.09
N LYS A 244 11.77 4.94 0.81
CA LYS A 244 12.84 5.05 1.79
C LYS A 244 12.28 4.99 3.20
N LEU A 245 12.62 3.95 3.94
CA LEU A 245 12.30 3.88 5.36
C LEU A 245 13.14 4.89 6.14
N MET A 246 12.55 5.54 7.15
CA MET A 246 13.25 6.58 7.92
C MET A 246 14.48 6.03 8.67
N GLY A 247 14.40 4.79 9.17
CA GLY A 247 15.45 4.16 9.97
C GLY A 247 16.47 3.34 9.19
N TYR A 248 16.31 3.18 7.87
CA TYR A 248 17.16 2.30 7.06
C TYR A 248 17.73 3.04 5.86
N ALA A 249 19.00 2.75 5.56
CA ALA A 249 19.69 3.31 4.40
C ALA A 249 19.19 2.77 3.04
N PRO A 250 18.96 1.45 2.86
CA PRO A 250 18.56 0.93 1.56
C PRO A 250 17.15 1.37 1.17
N HIS A 251 16.96 1.58 -0.12
CA HIS A 251 15.68 1.92 -0.72
C HIS A 251 14.93 0.62 -1.08
N LEU A 252 13.62 0.61 -0.89
CA LEU A 252 12.74 -0.45 -1.36
C LEU A 252 12.06 0.01 -2.64
N THR A 253 11.86 -0.92 -3.56
CA THR A 253 11.10 -0.65 -4.78
C THR A 253 9.71 -1.27 -4.67
N GLY A 254 8.72 -0.57 -5.18
CA GLY A 254 7.34 -1.02 -5.20
C GLY A 254 6.56 -0.52 -6.39
N THR A 255 5.28 -0.84 -6.42
CA THR A 255 4.33 -0.44 -7.45
C THR A 255 3.05 0.08 -6.80
N VAL A 256 2.48 1.13 -7.37
CA VAL A 256 1.18 1.66 -6.92
C VAL A 256 0.11 0.63 -7.25
N GLU A 257 -0.46 0.01 -6.23
CA GLU A 257 -1.48 -1.04 -6.37
C GLU A 257 -2.88 -0.43 -6.47
N SER A 258 -3.18 0.54 -5.60
CA SER A 258 -4.50 1.19 -5.59
C SER A 258 -4.45 2.58 -4.96
N ILE A 259 -5.41 3.41 -5.37
CA ILE A 259 -5.64 4.73 -4.81
C ILE A 259 -6.97 4.67 -4.06
N THR A 260 -6.98 5.13 -2.80
CA THR A 260 -8.19 5.13 -1.98
C THR A 260 -9.26 6.03 -2.61
N LEU A 261 -10.45 5.46 -2.85
CA LEU A 261 -11.57 6.18 -3.47
C LEU A 261 -12.46 6.95 -2.48
N GLY A 262 -12.29 6.72 -1.18
CA GLY A 262 -13.12 7.35 -0.15
C GLY A 262 -12.35 7.60 1.14
N ILE A 263 -12.42 8.84 1.63
CA ILE A 263 -11.83 9.24 2.91
C ILE A 263 -12.99 9.72 3.78
N SER A 264 -13.19 9.10 4.94
CA SER A 264 -14.22 9.53 5.87
C SER A 264 -13.92 10.96 6.33
N THR A 265 -14.86 11.88 6.12
CA THR A 265 -14.79 13.23 6.67
C THR A 265 -15.53 13.25 8.00
N ALA A 266 -14.99 13.98 8.99
CA ALA A 266 -15.64 14.12 10.30
C ALA A 266 -17.06 14.72 10.17
N ASN A 267 -17.33 15.48 9.10
CA ASN A 267 -18.64 16.08 8.78
C ASN A 267 -19.60 15.15 8.01
N ALA A 268 -19.17 13.94 7.68
CA ALA A 268 -20.02 12.92 7.06
C ALA A 268 -20.50 11.87 8.07
N ALA A 269 -20.22 12.06 9.36
CA ALA A 269 -20.78 11.21 10.41
C ALA A 269 -22.29 11.50 10.57
N ALA A 270 -23.10 10.45 10.57
CA ALA A 270 -24.50 10.56 10.95
C ALA A 270 -24.57 10.83 12.47
N SER A 271 -25.26 11.90 12.87
CA SER A 271 -25.60 12.14 14.27
C SER A 271 -26.56 11.07 14.79
N THR A 272 -26.72 11.00 16.11
CA THR A 272 -27.63 10.08 16.82
C THR A 272 -29.09 10.13 16.32
N GLN A 273 -29.49 11.22 15.66
CA GLN A 273 -30.84 11.40 15.08
C GLN A 273 -30.92 11.06 13.58
N GLY A 274 -29.84 10.52 12.97
CA GLY A 274 -29.77 10.26 11.52
C GLY A 274 -29.58 11.51 10.65
N LEU A 275 -29.30 12.66 11.26
CA LEU A 275 -29.01 13.91 10.56
C LEU A 275 -27.48 14.06 10.38
N PRO A 276 -26.98 14.61 9.25
CA PRO A 276 -25.56 14.88 9.10
C PRO A 276 -25.05 15.84 10.18
N ASP A 277 -23.98 15.47 10.90
CA ASP A 277 -23.29 16.37 11.82
C ASP A 277 -22.31 17.25 11.03
N VAL A 278 -22.57 18.56 10.99
CA VAL A 278 -21.76 19.52 10.23
C VAL A 278 -20.91 20.31 11.22
N ASN A 279 -19.62 20.00 11.36
CA ASN A 279 -18.71 20.93 12.03
C ASN A 279 -18.41 22.10 11.08
N PRO A 280 -18.76 23.34 11.45
CA PRO A 280 -18.45 24.51 10.64
C PRO A 280 -16.93 24.71 10.60
N VAL A 281 -16.33 24.47 9.43
CA VAL A 281 -14.90 24.65 9.21
C VAL A 281 -14.64 26.11 8.83
N TYR A 282 -14.28 26.96 9.80
CA TYR A 282 -13.82 28.33 9.52
C TYR A 282 -12.37 28.30 9.07
N THR A 283 -12.14 27.99 7.79
CA THR A 283 -10.79 28.06 7.22
C THR A 283 -10.77 29.06 6.06
N TRP A 284 -10.12 30.20 6.31
CA TRP A 284 -9.66 31.13 5.28
C TRP A 284 -8.47 30.57 4.48
N VAL A 285 -8.03 29.34 4.80
CA VAL A 285 -6.96 28.59 4.14
C VAL A 285 -7.48 27.21 3.73
N ARG A 286 -7.50 26.92 2.43
CA ARG A 286 -7.81 25.58 1.92
C ARG A 286 -6.56 24.71 2.01
N LEU A 287 -6.56 23.72 2.89
CA LEU A 287 -5.51 22.70 2.98
C LEU A 287 -5.86 21.53 2.05
N ALA A 288 -4.88 21.02 1.32
CA ALA A 288 -5.06 19.82 0.51
C ALA A 288 -5.31 18.62 1.42
N GLN A 289 -6.30 17.79 1.09
CA GLN A 289 -6.53 16.55 1.80
C GLN A 289 -5.42 15.54 1.48
N ARG A 290 -5.16 14.63 2.42
CA ARG A 290 -4.21 13.53 2.24
C ARG A 290 -4.94 12.32 1.68
N VAL A 291 -4.61 11.92 0.47
CA VAL A 291 -5.18 10.75 -0.20
C VAL A 291 -4.25 9.55 0.02
N PRO A 292 -4.71 8.48 0.71
CA PRO A 292 -3.91 7.29 0.91
C PRO A 292 -3.78 6.51 -0.41
N VAL A 293 -2.55 6.25 -0.81
CA VAL A 293 -2.18 5.44 -1.97
C VAL A 293 -1.47 4.20 -1.45
N ARG A 294 -2.00 3.03 -1.80
CA ARG A 294 -1.41 1.74 -1.44
C ARG A 294 -0.32 1.37 -2.44
N VAL A 295 0.87 1.12 -1.91
CA VAL A 295 2.05 0.69 -2.68
C VAL A 295 2.43 -0.72 -2.24
N ARG A 296 2.44 -1.65 -3.18
CA ARG A 296 2.92 -3.02 -2.98
C ARG A 296 4.45 -3.03 -3.05
N ILE A 297 5.09 -3.75 -2.13
CA ILE A 297 6.54 -3.90 -2.10
C ILE A 297 6.93 -5.00 -3.10
N ASP A 298 7.83 -4.70 -4.03
CA ASP A 298 8.31 -5.64 -5.05
C ASP A 298 9.61 -6.31 -4.66
N HIS A 299 10.55 -5.51 -4.16
CA HIS A 299 11.86 -5.98 -3.76
C HIS A 299 12.21 -5.41 -2.39
N LYS A 300 12.57 -6.31 -1.49
CA LYS A 300 12.93 -6.01 -0.11
C LYS A 300 14.35 -6.56 0.12
N PRO A 301 15.31 -5.71 0.54
CA PRO A 301 16.62 -6.16 0.99
C PRO A 301 16.51 -7.08 2.23
N ASP A 302 17.34 -8.13 2.28
CA ASP A 302 17.29 -9.16 3.34
C ASP A 302 17.61 -8.62 4.75
N ASP A 303 18.30 -7.48 4.84
CA ASP A 303 18.77 -6.86 6.09
C ASP A 303 17.74 -5.95 6.78
N VAL A 304 16.59 -5.70 6.16
CA VAL A 304 15.58 -4.78 6.68
C VAL A 304 14.41 -5.53 7.31
N PRO A 305 14.27 -5.60 8.64
CA PRO A 305 13.04 -6.09 9.26
C PRO A 305 11.92 -5.05 9.07
N LEU A 306 10.85 -5.42 8.39
CA LEU A 306 9.66 -4.58 8.26
C LEU A 306 8.82 -4.70 9.53
N VAL A 307 8.51 -3.55 10.12
CA VAL A 307 7.58 -3.46 11.27
C VAL A 307 6.43 -2.55 10.88
N ALA A 308 5.22 -2.99 11.17
CA ALA A 308 4.03 -2.18 10.96
C ALA A 308 4.12 -0.88 11.76
N GLY A 309 3.77 0.24 11.13
CA GLY A 309 3.85 1.58 11.71
C GLY A 309 5.17 2.32 11.44
N MET A 310 6.18 1.67 10.85
CA MET A 310 7.38 2.38 10.39
C MET A 310 7.04 3.52 9.44
N THR A 311 7.75 4.64 9.59
CA THR A 311 7.60 5.79 8.71
C THR A 311 8.44 5.61 7.45
N ALA A 312 7.85 5.88 6.29
CA ALA A 312 8.50 5.81 4.99
C ALA A 312 8.30 7.11 4.21
N THR A 313 9.29 7.49 3.41
CA THR A 313 9.11 8.46 2.33
C THR A 313 8.84 7.68 1.05
N VAL A 314 7.77 8.03 0.34
CA VAL A 314 7.36 7.38 -0.90
C VAL A 314 7.44 8.39 -2.03
N VAL A 315 8.13 8.03 -3.11
CA VAL A 315 8.22 8.79 -4.35
C VAL A 315 7.60 7.94 -5.45
N VAL A 316 6.55 8.44 -6.10
CA VAL A 316 5.88 7.74 -7.22
C VAL A 316 6.44 8.23 -8.55
N GLY A 317 6.53 7.32 -9.50
CA GLY A 317 7.17 7.51 -10.80
C GLY A 317 8.67 7.22 -10.75
N THR A 318 9.30 7.20 -11.91
CA THR A 318 10.76 7.27 -11.96
C THR A 318 11.15 8.57 -11.29
N GLY A 319 11.99 8.57 -10.26
CA GLY A 319 12.54 9.80 -9.64
C GLY A 319 13.25 10.77 -10.62
N ARG A 320 13.21 10.50 -11.93
CA ARG A 320 13.32 11.48 -13.01
C ARG A 320 11.96 12.10 -13.25
N ALA A 321 11.80 13.37 -12.86
CA ALA A 321 10.78 14.22 -13.45
C ALA A 321 10.73 13.96 -14.96
N PRO A 322 9.56 13.70 -15.57
CA PRO A 322 9.48 13.56 -17.01
C PRO A 322 10.14 14.81 -17.59
N LEU A 323 11.23 14.61 -18.35
CA LEU A 323 11.87 15.73 -19.03
C LEU A 323 10.75 16.42 -19.83
N PRO A 324 10.60 17.76 -19.72
CA PRO A 324 9.54 18.46 -20.42
C PRO A 324 9.55 18.05 -21.89
N THR A 325 8.39 17.70 -22.45
CA THR A 325 8.27 17.15 -23.80
C THR A 325 8.87 18.06 -24.87
N TRP A 326 8.87 19.38 -24.65
CA TRP A 326 9.53 20.37 -25.50
C TRP A 326 11.06 20.23 -25.54
N PHE A 327 11.69 19.66 -24.52
CA PHE A 327 13.14 19.43 -24.46
C PHE A 327 13.55 18.18 -25.26
N MET A 328 12.70 17.14 -25.26
CA MET A 328 12.90 15.97 -26.14
C MET A 328 12.65 16.34 -27.61
N ASP A 329 11.59 17.10 -27.91
CA ASP A 329 11.30 17.58 -29.26
C ASP A 329 12.40 18.54 -29.77
N LEU A 330 12.96 19.39 -28.91
CA LEU A 330 14.11 20.23 -29.26
C LEU A 330 15.40 19.43 -29.46
N ARG A 331 15.65 18.41 -28.63
CA ARG A 331 16.81 17.51 -28.80
C ARG A 331 16.70 16.73 -30.10
N ASP A 332 15.54 16.18 -30.43
CA ASP A 332 15.33 15.40 -31.65
C ASP A 332 15.32 16.28 -32.92
N ARG A 333 15.02 17.58 -32.77
CA ARG A 333 15.19 18.59 -33.84
C ARG A 333 16.64 19.09 -34.00
N VAL A 334 17.46 19.05 -32.94
CA VAL A 334 18.85 19.55 -32.95
C VAL A 334 19.86 18.43 -33.22
N ALA A 335 19.67 17.26 -32.62
CA ALA A 335 20.34 16.02 -32.96
C ALA A 335 19.41 15.28 -33.94
N GLY A 336 19.54 15.58 -35.23
CA GLY A 336 18.71 15.00 -36.28
C GLY A 336 18.58 13.47 -36.16
N PRO A 337 17.54 12.88 -36.77
CA PRO A 337 17.13 11.51 -36.52
C PRO A 337 18.32 10.55 -36.69
N THR A 338 18.73 9.91 -35.60
CA THR A 338 19.68 8.80 -35.67
C THR A 338 19.02 7.69 -36.48
N ALA A 339 19.51 7.48 -37.70
CA ALA A 339 19.15 6.35 -38.52
C ALA A 339 19.29 5.06 -37.69
N SER A 340 18.17 4.37 -37.51
CA SER A 340 18.16 3.02 -36.96
C SER A 340 18.86 2.07 -37.95
N PRO A 341 19.78 1.19 -37.53
CA PRO A 341 20.41 0.24 -38.44
C PRO A 341 19.43 -0.89 -38.79
N ALA A 342 19.27 -1.06 -40.10
CA ALA A 342 18.85 -2.19 -40.93
C ALA A 342 18.36 -3.54 -40.33
N GLY A 343 17.38 -4.11 -41.05
CA GLY A 343 17.17 -5.55 -41.27
C GLY A 343 16.10 -6.16 -40.38
N GLY A 344 15.07 -6.88 -40.85
CA GLY A 344 14.78 -7.49 -42.14
C GLY A 344 13.97 -8.74 -41.84
N GLN A 345 12.76 -8.85 -42.38
CA GLN A 345 12.08 -10.14 -42.56
C GLN A 345 11.03 -10.00 -43.67
N ALA A 346 11.35 -10.65 -44.78
CA ALA A 346 10.39 -11.14 -45.74
C ALA A 346 9.51 -12.22 -45.07
N GLU A 347 8.23 -12.28 -45.42
CA GLU A 347 7.59 -13.43 -46.09
C GLU A 347 6.07 -13.19 -46.16
N ALA A 348 5.51 -13.44 -47.35
CA ALA A 348 4.16 -13.83 -47.73
C ALA A 348 2.97 -13.65 -46.75
N ASP A 349 1.92 -12.96 -47.21
CA ASP A 349 0.76 -13.70 -47.73
C ASP A 349 -0.18 -12.84 -48.61
N ARG A 350 -0.32 -13.26 -49.88
CA ARG A 350 -1.44 -12.96 -50.79
C ARG A 350 -1.59 -14.20 -51.67
N ARG A 351 -2.41 -15.14 -51.24
CA ARG A 351 -3.49 -15.74 -52.04
C ARG A 351 -4.42 -16.58 -51.20
#